data_AF-A0A955JEB8-F1
#
_entry.id   AF-A0A955JEB8-F1
#
_cell.length_a   1.000
_cell.length_b   1.000
_cell.length_c   1.000
_cell.angle_alpha   90.00
_cell.angle_beta   90.00
_cell.angle_gamma   90.00
#
_symmetry.space_group_name_H-M   'P 1'
#
loop_
_entity.id
_entity.type
_entity.pdbx_description
1 polymer ?
#
loop_
_entity_poly.entity_id
_entity_poly.type
_entity_poly.pdbx_seq_one_letter_code
_entity_poly.pdbx_strand_id
1 'polypeptide(L)'
;MQRGPVRLMLDPRHRFDRRFTGGLWLLILVLAAAAPRVAAQSTWYVDASLAMTGDGMSPGTAFLTIEEGIAAASGGDTVVVAPGSYTPVATLTINAPLNLEGAQLGATARGRVIGAPNPAVESIVSGAGVLVTLASGAAGTVIDGFAFSGGTRAIDASAGAATPLQGLTIRNNYFGSGTDHIVFLQGLATDLTVTRNAFEAIGTSTALRLDDGDFDGLRVFDNDILRPGNPMSGIGLYADGAGNVGPSVARVPTIEGNRFEGHATGADLGTQAFTGGDIIENEFTSNGVGLGFGIQNALIARNVFSNQADRGLALGDGSTLAGEGALNLTIRNNDFSGSGVADISLSGSQVAGTIQTNVIRENRLTSAVALRNDDATAGLINAALNWWNDASGPSLASHPSGFGSQVAGVGSAAVDFSPWLGSGVDSDILTAGFQSDFLALTIDDDSPQIGGVNRLAEGYASLATGGVLSVEVGNYDQSVLLVDRSATFQGPTTGSALIRASQDTMNSPSDARGWFLVTAADVVFRDLDFDGQSGLGRIVHQALRIKTATATVEDCSFQNVFSSAYQ
;
A
#
# COMPACT_ATOMS: atom_id res chain seq x y z
N MET A 1 50.70 25.93 39.53
CA MET A 1 50.00 26.83 38.59
C MET A 1 48.62 26.26 38.34
N GLN A 2 47.60 27.07 38.62
CA GLN A 2 46.21 27.14 38.08
C GLN A 2 45.34 25.87 37.97
N ARG A 3 44.02 25.87 38.20
CA ARG A 3 42.99 26.76 38.79
C ARG A 3 41.78 25.84 39.05
N GLY A 4 41.05 26.01 40.15
CA GLY A 4 39.86 25.20 40.52
C GLY A 4 38.54 25.68 39.88
N PRO A 5 37.40 25.05 40.21
CA PRO A 5 36.05 25.56 39.95
C PRO A 5 35.47 26.26 41.19
N VAL A 6 34.66 27.32 41.01
CA VAL A 6 33.93 27.98 42.11
C VAL A 6 32.43 27.98 41.82
N ARG A 7 31.69 27.49 42.82
CA ARG A 7 30.22 27.42 42.90
C ARG A 7 29.73 28.63 43.71
N LEU A 8 28.69 29.29 43.22
CA LEU A 8 28.12 30.53 43.77
C LEU A 8 27.34 30.33 45.08
N MET A 9 27.36 31.42 45.86
CA MET A 9 27.09 31.54 47.30
C MET A 9 25.70 32.17 47.53
N LEU A 10 25.00 31.72 48.58
CA LEU A 10 23.80 32.35 49.15
C LEU A 10 24.19 33.51 50.08
N ASP A 11 23.41 34.60 50.09
CA ASP A 11 23.32 35.51 51.24
C ASP A 11 21.89 36.05 51.43
N PRO A 12 21.26 35.84 52.60
CA PRO A 12 20.01 36.48 52.98
C PRO A 12 20.21 37.49 54.13
N ARG A 13 19.81 38.75 53.93
CA ARG A 13 19.48 39.70 55.02
C ARG A 13 18.96 41.04 54.47
N HIS A 14 17.69 41.37 54.73
CA HIS A 14 17.30 42.49 55.62
C HIS A 14 15.78 42.72 55.60
N ARG A 15 15.21 42.77 56.81
CA ARG A 15 13.83 43.12 57.16
C ARG A 15 13.60 44.63 57.03
N PHE A 16 12.36 45.08 56.80
CA PHE A 16 11.65 46.00 57.70
C PHE A 16 10.16 46.07 57.36
N ASP A 17 9.40 46.42 58.39
CA ASP A 17 7.99 46.14 58.63
C ASP A 17 7.20 47.47 58.67
N ARG A 18 5.88 47.39 58.45
CA ARG A 18 4.78 48.30 58.88
C ARG A 18 3.88 48.95 57.82
N ARG A 19 2.60 48.72 58.12
CA ARG A 19 1.31 49.12 57.58
C ARG A 19 1.12 50.63 57.39
N PHE A 20 0.36 51.03 56.38
CA PHE A 20 -0.67 52.08 56.49
C PHE A 20 -1.77 51.88 55.42
N THR A 21 -3.01 52.00 55.88
CA THR A 21 -4.30 51.93 55.17
C THR A 21 -4.62 53.25 54.44
N GLY A 22 -5.30 53.20 53.29
CA GLY A 22 -5.98 54.34 52.68
C GLY A 22 -6.45 54.03 51.25
N GLY A 23 -7.76 54.02 51.02
CA GLY A 23 -8.40 53.33 49.90
C GLY A 23 -8.44 54.04 48.55
N LEU A 24 -8.89 53.30 47.52
CA LEU A 24 -9.38 53.86 46.27
C LEU A 24 -10.35 52.90 45.54
N TRP A 25 -11.57 53.42 45.37
CA TRP A 25 -12.63 53.19 44.39
C TRP A 25 -12.47 52.17 43.24
N LEU A 26 -13.46 51.26 43.21
CA LEU A 26 -14.33 50.85 42.09
C LEU A 26 -13.83 50.98 40.63
N LEU A 27 -13.51 49.84 40.00
CA LEU A 27 -13.87 49.56 38.61
C LEU A 27 -13.99 48.02 38.44
N ILE A 28 -15.18 47.47 38.68
CA ILE A 28 -15.51 46.11 38.24
C ILE A 28 -15.85 46.21 36.75
N LEU A 29 -14.85 45.95 35.91
CA LEU A 29 -15.08 45.67 34.50
C LEU A 29 -15.40 44.18 34.42
N VAL A 30 -16.68 43.87 34.31
CA VAL A 30 -17.15 42.53 33.93
C VAL A 30 -16.69 42.31 32.49
N LEU A 31 -15.49 41.76 32.28
CA LEU A 31 -15.23 40.99 31.07
C LEU A 31 -16.06 39.73 31.19
N ALA A 32 -17.28 39.77 30.65
CA ALA A 32 -17.96 38.57 30.22
C ALA A 32 -17.04 37.93 29.16
N ALA A 33 -16.24 36.96 29.58
CA ALA A 33 -15.60 36.05 28.66
C ALA A 33 -16.72 35.43 27.82
N ALA A 34 -16.82 35.86 26.56
CA ALA A 34 -17.56 35.14 25.56
C ALA A 34 -16.85 33.78 25.42
N ALA A 35 -17.33 32.79 26.18
CA ALA A 35 -17.09 31.41 25.80
C ALA A 35 -17.46 31.30 24.31
N PRO A 36 -16.63 30.67 23.46
CA PRO A 36 -17.01 30.45 22.08
C PRO A 36 -18.38 29.76 22.12
N ARG A 37 -19.41 30.44 21.62
CA ARG A 37 -20.72 29.83 21.44
C ARG A 37 -20.46 28.75 20.40
N VAL A 38 -20.43 27.49 20.82
CA VAL A 38 -20.73 26.39 19.91
C VAL A 38 -22.13 26.72 19.40
N ALA A 39 -22.22 27.16 18.15
CA ALA A 39 -23.53 27.34 17.51
C ALA A 39 -24.24 25.99 17.64
N ALA A 40 -25.48 26.00 18.16
CA ALA A 40 -26.26 24.78 18.22
C ALA A 40 -26.49 24.33 16.77
N GLN A 41 -25.98 23.15 16.42
CA GLN A 41 -26.16 22.56 15.09
C GLN A 41 -27.66 22.33 14.87
N SER A 42 -28.20 22.90 13.81
CA SER A 42 -29.59 22.75 13.41
C SER A 42 -29.73 21.60 12.42
N THR A 43 -30.93 21.02 12.37
CA THR A 43 -31.31 20.02 11.37
C THR A 43 -32.38 20.60 10.47
N TRP A 44 -32.13 20.57 9.17
CA TRP A 44 -33.03 21.03 8.12
C TRP A 44 -33.53 19.84 7.31
N TYR A 45 -34.84 19.76 7.09
CA TYR A 45 -35.47 18.67 6.35
C TYR A 45 -35.85 19.11 4.94
N VAL A 46 -35.64 18.22 3.97
CA VAL A 46 -35.95 18.43 2.54
C VAL A 46 -36.78 17.26 2.01
N ASP A 47 -37.92 17.51 1.37
CA ASP A 47 -38.82 16.50 0.81
C ASP A 47 -39.51 16.98 -0.47
N ALA A 48 -39.12 16.41 -1.62
CA ALA A 48 -39.66 16.76 -2.93
C ALA A 48 -41.12 16.31 -3.14
N SER A 49 -41.68 15.47 -2.24
CA SER A 49 -43.06 15.00 -2.33
C SER A 49 -44.09 16.02 -1.82
N LEU A 50 -43.63 17.07 -1.13
CA LEU A 50 -44.50 18.12 -0.61
C LEU A 50 -45.10 18.98 -1.73
N ALA A 51 -46.30 19.50 -1.50
CA ALA A 51 -46.98 20.36 -2.47
C ALA A 51 -46.41 21.79 -2.53
N MET A 52 -45.77 22.23 -1.44
CA MET A 52 -45.14 23.55 -1.31
C MET A 52 -44.04 23.50 -0.26
N THR A 53 -43.07 24.42 -0.37
CA THR A 53 -41.96 24.52 0.60
C THR A 53 -42.45 24.97 1.98
N GLY A 54 -41.91 24.37 3.04
CA GLY A 54 -42.16 24.72 4.44
C GLY A 54 -41.04 25.56 5.07
N ASP A 55 -40.81 25.40 6.37
CA ASP A 55 -39.76 26.09 7.14
C ASP A 55 -38.49 25.25 7.37
N GLY A 56 -38.50 23.99 6.94
CA GLY A 56 -37.39 23.05 7.07
C GLY A 56 -37.14 22.53 8.48
N MET A 57 -37.89 22.93 9.51
CA MET A 57 -37.57 22.61 10.91
C MET A 57 -38.07 21.23 11.36
N SER A 58 -38.92 20.57 10.56
CA SER A 58 -39.42 19.23 10.80
C SER A 58 -39.71 18.50 9.49
N PRO A 59 -39.82 17.15 9.48
CA PRO A 59 -40.22 16.42 8.27
C PRO A 59 -41.57 16.88 7.69
N GLY A 60 -42.53 17.27 8.54
CA GLY A 60 -43.85 17.72 8.10
C GLY A 60 -43.88 19.16 7.58
N THR A 61 -42.80 19.92 7.78
CA THR A 61 -42.62 21.29 7.29
C THR A 61 -41.34 21.42 6.48
N ALA A 62 -40.88 20.33 5.86
CA ALA A 62 -39.63 20.29 5.11
C ALA A 62 -39.61 21.31 3.95
N PHE A 63 -38.41 21.72 3.57
CA PHE A 63 -38.20 22.44 2.31
C PHE A 63 -38.48 21.51 1.12
N LEU A 64 -38.87 22.09 -0.02
CA LEU A 64 -39.17 21.31 -1.22
C LEU A 64 -37.89 20.89 -1.96
N THR A 65 -36.86 21.74 -1.92
CA THR A 65 -35.61 21.51 -2.66
C THR A 65 -34.38 21.45 -1.75
N ILE A 66 -33.31 20.82 -2.26
CA ILE A 66 -32.04 20.71 -1.53
C ILE A 66 -31.38 22.10 -1.41
N GLU A 67 -31.53 22.95 -2.42
CA GLU A 67 -31.06 24.34 -2.42
C GLU A 67 -31.62 25.15 -1.25
N GLU A 68 -32.91 24.99 -0.95
CA GLU A 68 -33.56 25.66 0.18
C GLU A 68 -32.96 25.19 1.51
N GLY A 69 -32.74 23.88 1.67
CA GLY A 69 -32.09 23.32 2.85
C GLY A 69 -30.65 23.81 3.02
N ILE A 70 -29.85 23.82 1.95
CA ILE A 70 -28.47 24.33 1.97
C ILE A 70 -28.46 25.84 2.29
N ALA A 71 -29.39 26.62 1.74
CA ALA A 71 -29.46 28.06 1.97
C ALA A 71 -29.84 28.42 3.43
N ALA A 72 -30.63 27.57 4.09
CA ALA A 72 -30.99 27.74 5.50
C ALA A 72 -29.86 27.30 6.46
N ALA A 73 -29.03 26.35 6.03
CA ALA A 73 -27.96 25.77 6.83
C ALA A 73 -26.81 26.75 7.12
N SER A 74 -26.34 26.72 8.36
CA SER A 74 -25.10 27.35 8.80
C SER A 74 -23.98 26.32 8.99
N GLY A 75 -22.74 26.78 9.16
CA GLY A 75 -21.61 25.90 9.39
C GLY A 75 -21.80 24.97 10.60
N GLY A 76 -21.76 23.66 10.34
CA GLY A 76 -21.97 22.58 11.30
C GLY A 76 -23.38 21.96 11.28
N ASP A 77 -24.32 22.54 10.52
CA ASP A 77 -25.69 22.04 10.44
C ASP A 77 -25.80 20.73 9.64
N THR A 78 -26.96 20.08 9.76
CA THR A 78 -27.32 18.87 8.99
C THR A 78 -28.52 19.16 8.09
N VAL A 79 -28.44 18.73 6.84
CA VAL A 79 -29.53 18.77 5.86
C VAL A 79 -29.93 17.33 5.54
N VAL A 80 -31.10 16.92 6.02
CA VAL A 80 -31.67 15.58 5.83
C VAL A 80 -32.61 15.60 4.65
N VAL A 81 -32.31 14.80 3.63
CA VAL A 81 -33.05 14.73 2.37
C VAL A 81 -33.84 13.42 2.34
N ALA A 82 -35.16 13.53 2.23
CA ALA A 82 -36.07 12.39 2.11
C ALA A 82 -35.83 11.61 0.78
N PRO A 83 -36.36 10.38 0.64
CA PRO A 83 -36.41 9.71 -0.64
C PRO A 83 -37.16 10.56 -1.68
N GLY A 84 -36.62 10.65 -2.88
CA GLY A 84 -37.23 11.43 -3.95
C GLY A 84 -36.25 11.75 -5.08
N SER A 85 -36.77 12.35 -6.14
CA SER A 85 -35.96 12.88 -7.25
C SER A 85 -35.82 14.39 -7.10
N TYR A 86 -34.58 14.84 -7.03
CA TYR A 86 -34.18 16.22 -6.87
C TYR A 86 -33.41 16.64 -8.13
N THR A 87 -33.98 17.56 -8.89
CA THR A 87 -33.31 18.13 -10.07
C THR A 87 -32.91 19.57 -9.75
N PRO A 88 -31.62 19.81 -9.47
CA PRO A 88 -31.19 21.15 -9.12
C PRO A 88 -31.48 22.14 -10.25
N VAL A 89 -32.06 23.30 -9.91
CA VAL A 89 -32.33 24.35 -10.90
C VAL A 89 -31.03 25.00 -11.42
N ALA A 90 -30.01 24.97 -10.57
CA ALA A 90 -28.61 25.27 -10.82
C ALA A 90 -27.77 24.33 -9.95
N THR A 91 -26.45 24.28 -10.13
CA THR A 91 -25.56 23.45 -9.32
C THR A 91 -25.72 23.72 -7.82
N LEU A 92 -25.85 22.65 -7.02
CA LEU A 92 -25.92 22.73 -5.56
C LEU A 92 -24.58 23.23 -5.02
N THR A 93 -24.52 24.47 -4.52
CA THR A 93 -23.27 25.06 -4.04
C THR A 93 -23.20 24.97 -2.52
N ILE A 94 -22.23 24.21 -2.01
CA ILE A 94 -21.92 24.10 -0.58
C ILE A 94 -20.71 24.99 -0.28
N ASN A 95 -20.87 25.97 0.61
CA ASN A 95 -19.83 26.95 0.95
C ASN A 95 -19.61 27.11 2.47
N ALA A 96 -20.14 26.16 3.26
CA ALA A 96 -19.97 26.04 4.70
C ALA A 96 -19.87 24.56 5.09
N PRO A 97 -19.20 24.20 6.19
CA PRO A 97 -19.19 22.81 6.67
C PRO A 97 -20.62 22.35 6.93
N LEU A 98 -21.06 21.26 6.34
CA LEU A 98 -22.38 20.69 6.62
C LEU A 98 -22.41 19.17 6.47
N ASN A 99 -23.36 18.54 7.14
CA ASN A 99 -23.71 17.15 6.90
C ASN A 99 -24.88 17.11 5.92
N LEU A 100 -24.65 16.64 4.71
CA LEU A 100 -25.69 16.38 3.73
C LEU A 100 -26.01 14.89 3.77
N GLU A 101 -27.22 14.56 4.22
CA GLU A 101 -27.66 13.19 4.51
C GLU A 101 -28.82 12.79 3.59
N GLY A 102 -28.60 11.82 2.72
CA GLY A 102 -29.61 11.25 1.84
C GLY A 102 -30.32 10.07 2.48
N ALA A 103 -31.34 9.56 1.80
CA ALA A 103 -32.18 8.47 2.28
C ALA A 103 -31.44 7.15 2.59
N GLN A 104 -30.24 6.95 2.04
CA GLN A 104 -29.39 5.78 2.32
C GLN A 104 -28.26 6.08 3.33
N LEU A 105 -28.43 7.10 4.17
CA LEU A 105 -27.50 7.48 5.24
C LEU A 105 -26.95 6.24 5.97
N GLY A 106 -25.62 6.14 6.01
CA GLY A 106 -24.93 5.08 6.74
C GLY A 106 -24.88 3.73 6.03
N ALA A 107 -25.77 3.44 5.09
CA ALA A 107 -25.83 2.18 4.35
C ALA A 107 -24.83 2.16 3.18
N THR A 108 -23.98 1.14 3.11
CA THR A 108 -22.97 1.01 2.04
C THR A 108 -23.60 1.05 0.65
N ALA A 109 -22.97 1.77 -0.27
CA ALA A 109 -23.34 1.75 -1.68
C ALA A 109 -22.64 0.63 -2.47
N ARG A 110 -21.65 -0.05 -1.90
CA ARG A 110 -21.04 -1.23 -2.55
C ARG A 110 -22.10 -2.27 -2.93
N GLY A 111 -21.95 -2.87 -4.10
CA GLY A 111 -22.94 -3.79 -4.66
C GLY A 111 -24.24 -3.13 -5.14
N ARG A 112 -24.43 -1.82 -4.93
CA ARG A 112 -25.51 -1.06 -5.60
C ARG A 112 -25.09 -0.76 -7.04
N VAL A 113 -25.05 -1.79 -7.88
CA VAL A 113 -24.98 -1.64 -9.33
C VAL A 113 -25.80 -2.75 -9.98
N ILE A 114 -26.88 -2.34 -10.64
CA ILE A 114 -27.52 -2.81 -11.90
C ILE A 114 -28.95 -2.25 -11.85
N GLY A 115 -29.14 -1.07 -12.45
CA GLY A 115 -30.44 -0.40 -12.58
C GLY A 115 -30.37 1.11 -12.32
N ALA A 116 -31.40 1.83 -12.75
CA ALA A 116 -31.57 3.23 -12.36
C ALA A 116 -31.86 3.32 -10.85
N PRO A 117 -31.30 4.31 -10.14
CA PRO A 117 -31.60 4.50 -8.72
C PRO A 117 -33.12 4.68 -8.49
N ASN A 118 -33.61 4.20 -7.35
CA ASN A 118 -35.03 4.10 -7.03
C ASN A 118 -35.48 5.26 -6.12
N PRO A 119 -36.27 6.23 -6.64
CA PRO A 119 -36.66 7.42 -5.86
C PRO A 119 -37.59 7.11 -4.69
N ALA A 120 -38.16 5.91 -4.61
CA ALA A 120 -38.98 5.51 -3.46
C ALA A 120 -38.14 5.24 -2.20
N VAL A 121 -36.83 5.00 -2.35
CA VAL A 121 -35.93 4.64 -1.23
C VAL A 121 -34.59 5.37 -1.27
N GLU A 122 -34.31 6.16 -2.31
CA GLU A 122 -33.06 6.91 -2.49
C GLU A 122 -33.35 8.40 -2.68
N SER A 123 -32.45 9.25 -2.18
CA SER A 123 -32.41 10.68 -2.53
C SER A 123 -31.58 10.85 -3.79
N ILE A 124 -32.25 11.03 -4.92
CA ILE A 124 -31.61 11.05 -6.23
C ILE A 124 -31.37 12.49 -6.66
N VAL A 125 -30.11 12.90 -6.76
CA VAL A 125 -29.72 14.16 -7.39
C VAL A 125 -29.45 13.90 -8.87
N SER A 126 -30.21 14.54 -9.75
CA SER A 126 -30.09 14.33 -11.20
C SER A 126 -30.18 15.63 -12.00
N GLY A 127 -29.53 15.69 -13.17
CA GLY A 127 -29.53 16.90 -13.98
C GLY A 127 -28.49 16.88 -15.10
N ALA A 128 -28.20 18.05 -15.65
CA ALA A 128 -27.12 18.29 -16.60
C ALA A 128 -26.01 19.14 -15.96
N GLY A 129 -24.80 19.11 -16.49
CA GLY A 129 -23.67 19.87 -15.95
C GLY A 129 -23.17 19.30 -14.60
N VAL A 130 -22.65 20.18 -13.74
CA VAL A 130 -22.19 19.79 -12.40
C VAL A 130 -23.37 19.77 -11.43
N LEU A 131 -23.56 18.66 -10.71
CA LEU A 131 -24.68 18.52 -9.77
C LEU A 131 -24.40 19.19 -8.41
N VAL A 132 -23.22 18.95 -7.85
CA VAL A 132 -22.76 19.56 -6.58
C VAL A 132 -21.41 20.25 -6.77
N THR A 133 -21.27 21.47 -6.26
CA THR A 133 -20.00 22.18 -6.14
C THR A 133 -19.65 22.38 -4.66
N LEU A 134 -18.50 21.85 -4.25
CA LEU A 134 -17.87 22.15 -2.97
C LEU A 134 -17.00 23.40 -3.15
N ALA A 135 -17.50 24.54 -2.67
CA ALA A 135 -16.84 25.83 -2.76
C ALA A 135 -15.98 26.11 -1.52
N SER A 136 -15.22 27.21 -1.59
CA SER A 136 -14.48 27.75 -0.45
C SER A 136 -15.36 27.85 0.79
N GLY A 137 -14.91 27.27 1.91
CA GLY A 137 -15.65 27.20 3.17
C GLY A 137 -16.33 25.86 3.43
N ALA A 138 -16.37 24.95 2.47
CA ALA A 138 -16.96 23.61 2.63
C ALA A 138 -16.06 22.58 3.36
N ALA A 139 -14.93 23.00 3.95
CA ALA A 139 -14.05 22.11 4.71
C ALA A 139 -14.83 21.34 5.79
N GLY A 140 -14.58 20.04 5.96
CA GLY A 140 -15.30 19.19 6.91
C GLY A 140 -16.70 18.77 6.48
N THR A 141 -17.15 19.11 5.27
CA THR A 141 -18.44 18.66 4.74
C THR A 141 -18.48 17.14 4.60
N VAL A 142 -19.63 16.56 4.96
CA VAL A 142 -19.94 15.14 4.81
C VAL A 142 -21.09 15.00 3.82
N ILE A 143 -20.91 14.17 2.80
CA ILE A 143 -21.97 13.76 1.86
C ILE A 143 -22.19 12.26 2.04
N ASP A 144 -23.37 11.87 2.52
CA ASP A 144 -23.69 10.48 2.85
C ASP A 144 -25.04 10.04 2.26
N GLY A 145 -25.05 8.91 1.53
CA GLY A 145 -26.28 8.18 1.26
C GLY A 145 -27.13 8.70 0.11
N PHE A 146 -26.53 9.40 -0.85
CA PHE A 146 -27.19 9.87 -2.07
C PHE A 146 -27.01 8.91 -3.25
N ALA A 147 -27.91 9.02 -4.21
CA ALA A 147 -27.70 8.56 -5.57
C ALA A 147 -27.54 9.77 -6.50
N PHE A 148 -26.49 9.79 -7.30
CA PHE A 148 -26.28 10.78 -8.35
C PHE A 148 -26.55 10.15 -9.71
N SER A 149 -27.27 10.85 -10.59
CA SER A 149 -27.59 10.33 -11.92
C SER A 149 -27.46 11.42 -12.98
N GLY A 150 -26.63 11.17 -13.99
CA GLY A 150 -26.40 12.08 -15.10
C GLY A 150 -25.40 13.18 -14.77
N GLY A 151 -25.53 14.32 -15.43
CA GLY A 151 -24.57 15.41 -15.33
C GLY A 151 -23.27 15.17 -16.10
N THR A 152 -22.47 16.22 -16.22
CA THR A 152 -21.06 16.10 -16.62
C THR A 152 -20.22 15.61 -15.45
N ARG A 153 -20.55 16.07 -14.23
CA ARG A 153 -19.92 15.67 -12.96
C ARG A 153 -20.95 15.61 -11.84
N ALA A 154 -20.84 14.62 -10.96
CA ALA A 154 -21.69 14.54 -9.77
C ALA A 154 -21.21 15.51 -8.69
N ILE A 155 -19.90 15.50 -8.39
CA ILE A 155 -19.28 16.40 -7.43
C ILE A 155 -18.07 17.06 -8.09
N ASP A 156 -18.02 18.38 -8.02
CA ASP A 156 -16.84 19.18 -8.37
C ASP A 156 -16.38 19.94 -7.12
N ALA A 157 -15.07 20.01 -6.89
CA ALA A 157 -14.50 20.88 -5.88
C ALA A 157 -13.41 21.75 -6.51
N SER A 158 -13.60 23.07 -6.41
CA SER A 158 -12.69 24.06 -6.99
C SER A 158 -12.22 25.02 -5.90
N ALA A 159 -11.53 24.51 -4.89
CA ALA A 159 -10.95 25.34 -3.83
C ALA A 159 -9.51 25.75 -4.18
N GLY A 160 -9.23 27.05 -4.14
CA GLY A 160 -7.87 27.56 -4.30
C GLY A 160 -7.03 27.32 -3.05
N ALA A 161 -5.70 27.43 -3.19
CA ALA A 161 -4.74 27.18 -2.11
C ALA A 161 -4.97 27.99 -0.81
N ALA A 162 -5.67 29.12 -0.89
CA ALA A 162 -5.98 29.96 0.26
C ALA A 162 -7.10 29.41 1.16
N THR A 163 -7.92 28.46 0.69
CA THR A 163 -9.08 27.93 1.41
C THR A 163 -9.23 26.41 1.22
N PRO A 164 -8.26 25.60 1.71
CA PRO A 164 -8.25 24.15 1.52
C PRO A 164 -9.50 23.49 2.09
N LEU A 165 -10.02 22.48 1.38
CA LEU A 165 -11.17 21.70 1.81
C LEU A 165 -10.73 20.52 2.67
N GLN A 166 -10.20 20.83 3.86
CA GLN A 166 -9.69 19.80 4.75
C GLN A 166 -10.82 18.92 5.30
N GLY A 167 -10.58 17.62 5.43
CA GLY A 167 -11.46 16.71 6.15
C GLY A 167 -12.81 16.42 5.47
N LEU A 168 -12.90 16.62 4.15
CA LEU A 168 -14.08 16.22 3.39
C LEU A 168 -14.35 14.71 3.52
N THR A 169 -15.62 14.34 3.63
CA THR A 169 -16.03 12.93 3.62
C THR A 169 -17.12 12.67 2.60
N ILE A 170 -16.83 11.82 1.62
CA ILE A 170 -17.79 11.34 0.62
C ILE A 170 -18.00 9.85 0.89
N ARG A 171 -19.19 9.47 1.38
CA ARG A 171 -19.44 8.07 1.79
C ARG A 171 -20.81 7.55 1.38
N ASN A 172 -20.92 6.23 1.17
CA ASN A 172 -22.21 5.57 0.93
C ASN A 172 -23.02 6.09 -0.26
N ASN A 173 -22.39 6.80 -1.18
CA ASN A 173 -23.06 7.38 -2.33
C ASN A 173 -22.97 6.41 -3.51
N TYR A 174 -24.06 6.33 -4.26
CA TYR A 174 -24.05 5.73 -5.59
C TYR A 174 -23.89 6.84 -6.64
N PHE A 175 -22.99 6.65 -7.59
CA PHE A 175 -22.74 7.59 -8.67
C PHE A 175 -22.98 6.93 -10.02
N GLY A 176 -24.17 7.16 -10.57
CA GLY A 176 -24.58 6.72 -11.90
C GLY A 176 -24.21 7.75 -12.98
N SER A 177 -23.30 7.35 -13.88
CA SER A 177 -22.99 8.00 -15.15
C SER A 177 -22.71 9.52 -15.11
N GLY A 178 -21.44 9.90 -15.11
CA GLY A 178 -20.98 11.25 -15.50
C GLY A 178 -20.35 11.22 -16.90
N THR A 179 -20.54 12.25 -17.72
CA THR A 179 -19.97 12.26 -19.10
C THR A 179 -18.54 12.77 -19.18
N ASP A 180 -18.02 13.38 -18.13
CA ASP A 180 -16.64 13.90 -18.07
C ASP A 180 -15.86 13.21 -16.93
N HIS A 181 -16.18 13.54 -15.67
CA HIS A 181 -15.60 12.92 -14.47
C HIS A 181 -16.72 12.73 -13.45
N ILE A 182 -16.73 11.66 -12.66
CA ILE A 182 -17.81 11.50 -11.68
C ILE A 182 -17.59 12.43 -10.48
N VAL A 183 -16.47 12.23 -9.77
CA VAL A 183 -16.00 13.13 -8.71
C VAL A 183 -14.68 13.74 -9.16
N PHE A 184 -14.63 15.06 -9.19
CA PHE A 184 -13.45 15.79 -9.60
C PHE A 184 -13.09 16.85 -8.58
N LEU A 185 -11.88 16.77 -8.05
CA LEU A 185 -11.38 17.68 -7.04
C LEU A 185 -10.14 18.37 -7.62
N GLN A 186 -10.27 19.66 -7.91
CA GLN A 186 -9.31 20.51 -8.63
C GLN A 186 -8.54 21.46 -7.68
N GLY A 187 -8.26 21.02 -6.45
CA GLY A 187 -7.72 21.89 -5.42
C GLY A 187 -7.34 21.17 -4.14
N LEU A 188 -6.79 21.90 -3.16
CA LEU A 188 -6.29 21.31 -1.92
C LEU A 188 -7.43 20.71 -1.10
N ALA A 189 -7.38 19.40 -0.84
CA ALA A 189 -8.32 18.67 0.00
C ALA A 189 -7.58 17.65 0.86
N THR A 190 -6.78 18.14 1.81
CA THR A 190 -6.08 17.28 2.77
C THR A 190 -7.06 16.54 3.66
N ASP A 191 -6.69 15.35 4.11
CA ASP A 191 -7.54 14.46 4.91
C ASP A 191 -8.91 14.15 4.27
N LEU A 192 -8.96 14.13 2.93
CA LEU A 192 -10.12 13.65 2.17
C LEU A 192 -10.37 12.17 2.46
N THR A 193 -11.64 11.84 2.74
CA THR A 193 -12.11 10.47 2.95
C THR A 193 -13.16 10.10 1.92
N VAL A 194 -12.92 9.06 1.13
CA VAL A 194 -13.87 8.49 0.16
C VAL A 194 -14.10 7.03 0.52
N THR A 195 -15.30 6.66 0.97
CA THR A 195 -15.55 5.29 1.45
C THR A 195 -16.93 4.74 1.22
N ARG A 196 -17.05 3.42 0.96
CA ARG A 196 -18.34 2.71 0.80
C ARG A 196 -19.21 3.29 -0.30
N ASN A 197 -18.60 3.97 -1.27
CA ASN A 197 -19.29 4.47 -2.45
C ASN A 197 -19.30 3.41 -3.55
N ALA A 198 -20.25 3.53 -4.47
CA ALA A 198 -20.24 2.81 -5.74
C ALA A 198 -20.21 3.82 -6.90
N PHE A 199 -19.20 3.69 -7.76
CA PHE A 199 -19.03 4.49 -8.95
C PHE A 199 -19.31 3.63 -10.18
N GLU A 200 -20.10 4.15 -11.10
CA GLU A 200 -20.39 3.52 -12.40
C GLU A 200 -19.93 4.46 -13.52
N ALA A 201 -18.63 4.39 -13.83
CA ALA A 201 -17.99 5.22 -14.86
C ALA A 201 -18.38 4.75 -16.27
N ILE A 202 -18.57 5.70 -17.19
CA ILE A 202 -18.94 5.43 -18.59
C ILE A 202 -18.09 6.28 -19.56
N GLY A 203 -18.06 5.92 -20.84
CA GLY A 203 -17.39 6.75 -21.86
C GLY A 203 -15.89 6.84 -21.64
N THR A 204 -15.30 8.04 -21.54
CA THR A 204 -13.88 8.22 -21.22
C THR A 204 -13.67 8.74 -19.79
N SER A 205 -14.70 8.65 -18.95
CA SER A 205 -14.69 9.33 -17.66
C SER A 205 -13.74 8.71 -16.66
N THR A 206 -13.11 9.56 -15.84
CA THR A 206 -12.48 9.13 -14.59
C THR A 206 -13.52 9.08 -13.46
N ALA A 207 -13.52 8.03 -12.65
CA ALA A 207 -14.47 7.93 -11.54
C ALA A 207 -14.11 8.90 -10.39
N LEU A 208 -12.88 8.85 -9.92
CA LEU A 208 -12.37 9.78 -8.91
C LEU A 208 -11.09 10.43 -9.43
N ARG A 209 -11.13 11.75 -9.65
CA ARG A 209 -10.00 12.52 -10.14
C ARG A 209 -9.53 13.56 -9.13
N LEU A 210 -8.26 13.51 -8.81
CA LEU A 210 -7.53 14.40 -7.89
C LEU A 210 -6.51 15.21 -8.71
N ASP A 211 -6.85 16.45 -9.05
CA ASP A 211 -6.06 17.31 -9.95
C ASP A 211 -5.28 18.39 -9.18
N ASP A 212 -4.00 18.57 -9.52
CA ASP A 212 -3.15 19.74 -9.25
C ASP A 212 -3.23 20.38 -7.84
N GLY A 213 -3.62 19.61 -6.83
CA GLY A 213 -3.81 20.04 -5.44
C GLY A 213 -3.22 19.06 -4.43
N ASP A 214 -2.99 19.54 -3.22
CA ASP A 214 -2.52 18.75 -2.06
C ASP A 214 -3.67 17.94 -1.46
N PHE A 215 -3.52 16.62 -1.47
CA PHE A 215 -4.42 15.62 -0.92
C PHE A 215 -3.70 14.80 0.16
N ASP A 216 -2.76 15.39 0.89
CA ASP A 216 -2.08 14.74 2.01
C ASP A 216 -3.09 14.12 2.99
N GLY A 217 -2.83 12.90 3.43
CA GLY A 217 -3.72 12.13 4.29
C GLY A 217 -4.97 11.59 3.58
N LEU A 218 -4.96 11.49 2.25
CA LEU A 218 -6.03 10.85 1.46
C LEU A 218 -6.38 9.46 2.00
N ARG A 219 -7.67 9.16 2.19
CA ARG A 219 -8.15 7.80 2.45
C ARG A 219 -9.23 7.43 1.45
N VAL A 220 -8.94 6.45 0.60
CA VAL A 220 -9.90 5.86 -0.33
C VAL A 220 -10.07 4.40 0.07
N PHE A 221 -11.20 4.04 0.68
CA PHE A 221 -11.37 2.67 1.16
C PHE A 221 -12.77 2.09 1.05
N ASP A 222 -12.87 0.79 0.83
CA ASP A 222 -14.14 0.08 0.66
C ASP A 222 -15.03 0.70 -0.43
N ASN A 223 -14.49 1.10 -1.58
CA ASN A 223 -15.31 1.58 -2.70
C ASN A 223 -15.41 0.53 -3.80
N ASP A 224 -16.56 0.48 -4.46
CA ASP A 224 -16.71 -0.22 -5.75
C ASP A 224 -16.54 0.83 -6.86
N ILE A 225 -15.40 0.82 -7.54
CA ILE A 225 -15.04 1.75 -8.61
C ILE A 225 -15.14 0.98 -9.93
N LEU A 226 -16.34 0.96 -10.49
CA LEU A 226 -16.71 0.03 -11.56
C LEU A 226 -16.92 0.76 -12.88
N ARG A 227 -16.70 0.01 -13.95
CA ARG A 227 -17.03 0.42 -15.31
C ARG A 227 -17.72 -0.72 -16.06
N PRO A 228 -19.03 -0.62 -16.32
CA PRO A 228 -19.73 -1.61 -17.11
C PRO A 228 -19.37 -1.48 -18.60
N GLY A 229 -19.07 -2.62 -19.24
CA GLY A 229 -18.96 -2.73 -20.69
C GLY A 229 -17.54 -2.80 -21.26
N ASN A 230 -17.46 -3.15 -22.55
CA ASN A 230 -16.23 -3.28 -23.36
C ASN A 230 -16.38 -2.33 -24.57
N PRO A 231 -15.37 -1.51 -24.94
CA PRO A 231 -13.97 -1.53 -24.48
C PRO A 231 -13.69 -0.80 -23.17
N MET A 232 -12.61 -1.25 -22.52
CA MET A 232 -11.96 -0.55 -21.41
C MET A 232 -11.56 0.87 -21.87
N SER A 233 -11.87 1.85 -21.05
CA SER A 233 -11.43 3.25 -21.22
C SER A 233 -11.48 3.93 -19.86
N GLY A 234 -11.14 5.22 -19.80
CA GLY A 234 -11.16 5.99 -18.55
C GLY A 234 -10.25 5.41 -17.47
N ILE A 235 -10.32 6.02 -16.29
CA ILE A 235 -9.47 5.66 -15.15
C ILE A 235 -10.36 5.54 -13.91
N GLY A 236 -10.12 4.55 -13.05
CA GLY A 236 -10.87 4.43 -11.80
C GLY A 236 -10.51 5.58 -10.86
N LEU A 237 -9.28 5.56 -10.33
CA LEU A 237 -8.70 6.64 -9.53
C LEU A 237 -7.55 7.30 -10.31
N TYR A 238 -7.59 8.63 -10.45
CA TYR A 238 -6.51 9.41 -11.05
C TYR A 238 -5.98 10.43 -10.06
N ALA A 239 -4.67 10.41 -9.80
CA ALA A 239 -3.95 11.46 -9.11
C ALA A 239 -2.67 11.76 -9.90
N ASP A 240 -2.51 13.01 -10.35
CA ASP A 240 -1.43 13.39 -11.30
C ASP A 240 -0.67 14.65 -10.86
N GLY A 241 -0.59 14.88 -9.56
CA GLY A 241 0.23 15.98 -9.04
C GLY A 241 1.65 15.56 -8.71
N ALA A 242 2.54 16.54 -8.66
CA ALA A 242 3.93 16.37 -8.23
C ALA A 242 4.02 16.23 -6.69
N GLY A 243 3.90 15.01 -6.16
CA GLY A 243 3.99 14.75 -4.72
C GLY A 243 2.74 15.17 -3.97
N ASN A 244 1.57 15.01 -4.59
CA ASN A 244 0.34 15.64 -4.15
C ASN A 244 -0.57 14.74 -3.29
N VAL A 245 -0.13 13.52 -2.99
CA VAL A 245 -0.72 12.59 -2.04
C VAL A 245 0.39 12.04 -1.13
N GLY A 246 0.62 12.69 0.00
CA GLY A 246 1.58 12.28 1.03
C GLY A 246 0.96 12.18 2.43
N PRO A 247 1.77 11.98 3.48
CA PRO A 247 1.30 12.03 4.86
C PRO A 247 0.88 13.43 5.29
N SER A 248 -0.32 13.57 5.84
CA SER A 248 -0.73 14.78 6.54
C SER A 248 -0.23 14.79 7.99
N VAL A 249 -0.49 15.88 8.71
CA VAL A 249 -0.27 15.95 10.17
C VAL A 249 -1.14 14.97 10.95
N ALA A 250 -2.26 14.52 10.39
CA ALA A 250 -3.26 13.70 11.06
C ALA A 250 -3.14 12.21 10.70
N ARG A 251 -2.75 11.89 9.46
CA ARG A 251 -2.72 10.51 8.97
C ARG A 251 -1.88 10.33 7.71
N VAL A 252 -1.43 9.10 7.51
CA VAL A 252 -0.83 8.63 6.25
C VAL A 252 -1.91 8.38 5.19
N PRO A 253 -1.59 8.52 3.89
CA PRO A 253 -2.56 8.23 2.85
C PRO A 253 -2.74 6.72 2.70
N THR A 254 -3.98 6.27 2.45
CA THR A 254 -4.31 4.86 2.25
C THR A 254 -5.28 4.65 1.09
N ILE A 255 -5.03 3.61 0.31
CA ILE A 255 -5.95 3.04 -0.69
C ILE A 255 -6.22 1.59 -0.26
N GLU A 256 -7.39 1.31 0.29
CA GLU A 256 -7.65 0.05 1.00
C GLU A 256 -8.99 -0.61 0.67
N GLY A 257 -9.02 -1.93 0.42
CA GLY A 257 -10.30 -2.66 0.33
C GLY A 257 -11.20 -2.25 -0.84
N ASN A 258 -10.69 -1.54 -1.83
CA ASN A 258 -11.46 -1.07 -2.98
C ASN A 258 -11.49 -2.12 -4.09
N ARG A 259 -12.55 -2.11 -4.90
CA ARG A 259 -12.65 -2.89 -6.13
C ARG A 259 -12.58 -1.97 -7.35
N PHE A 260 -11.57 -2.14 -8.19
CA PHE A 260 -11.36 -1.42 -9.44
C PHE A 260 -11.60 -2.37 -10.62
N GLU A 261 -12.63 -2.11 -11.42
CA GLU A 261 -13.03 -3.02 -12.50
C GLU A 261 -13.38 -2.31 -13.81
N GLY A 262 -12.85 -2.83 -14.92
CA GLY A 262 -13.26 -2.48 -16.29
C GLY A 262 -12.60 -1.24 -16.89
N HIS A 263 -11.67 -0.59 -16.19
CA HIS A 263 -11.04 0.67 -16.61
C HIS A 263 -9.86 0.45 -17.56
N ALA A 264 -9.42 1.48 -18.31
CA ALA A 264 -8.13 1.39 -18.99
C ALA A 264 -6.98 1.31 -17.98
N THR A 265 -7.09 2.08 -16.89
CA THR A 265 -6.23 1.94 -15.71
C THR A 265 -7.11 1.92 -14.46
N GLY A 266 -6.97 0.92 -13.60
CA GLY A 266 -7.73 0.82 -12.35
C GLY A 266 -7.43 2.01 -11.44
N ALA A 267 -6.16 2.20 -11.10
CA ALA A 267 -5.66 3.41 -10.45
C ALA A 267 -4.37 3.89 -11.11
N ASP A 268 -4.32 5.19 -11.40
CA ASP A 268 -3.20 5.92 -11.96
C ASP A 268 -2.76 7.01 -10.98
N LEU A 269 -1.57 6.85 -10.42
CA LEU A 269 -0.94 7.71 -9.42
C LEU A 269 0.22 8.52 -10.00
N GLY A 270 0.15 8.82 -11.30
CA GLY A 270 0.96 9.82 -11.99
C GLY A 270 2.47 9.58 -11.91
N THR A 271 3.26 10.63 -12.12
CA THR A 271 4.74 10.59 -12.11
C THR A 271 5.32 10.46 -10.70
N GLN A 272 4.66 11.06 -9.71
CA GLN A 272 5.08 11.04 -8.31
C GLN A 272 3.93 11.40 -7.36
N ALA A 273 2.68 11.07 -7.71
CA ALA A 273 1.53 11.58 -6.95
C ALA A 273 1.50 11.01 -5.53
N PHE A 274 1.73 9.70 -5.38
CA PHE A 274 1.52 8.99 -4.12
C PHE A 274 2.84 8.64 -3.42
N THR A 275 2.97 9.05 -2.15
CA THR A 275 4.15 8.77 -1.33
C THR A 275 3.83 8.50 0.14
N GLY A 276 4.60 7.62 0.79
CA GLY A 276 4.57 7.47 2.25
C GLY A 276 3.29 6.84 2.83
N GLY A 277 2.56 6.09 2.02
CA GLY A 277 1.28 5.47 2.38
C GLY A 277 1.17 3.99 2.02
N ASP A 278 -0.03 3.45 2.24
CA ASP A 278 -0.34 2.03 2.03
C ASP A 278 -1.39 1.85 0.91
N ILE A 279 -1.12 0.92 0.00
CA ILE A 279 -2.07 0.45 -1.02
C ILE A 279 -2.30 -1.03 -0.77
N ILE A 280 -3.39 -1.36 -0.07
CA ILE A 280 -3.58 -2.68 0.51
C ILE A 280 -4.97 -3.27 0.30
N GLU A 281 -5.08 -4.60 0.18
CA GLU A 281 -6.37 -5.30 0.19
C GLU A 281 -7.33 -4.87 -0.92
N ASN A 282 -6.83 -4.27 -1.99
CA ASN A 282 -7.65 -3.88 -3.14
C ASN A 282 -7.77 -5.03 -4.15
N GLU A 283 -8.90 -5.09 -4.84
CA GLU A 283 -9.14 -5.95 -5.98
C GLU A 283 -9.05 -5.11 -7.25
N PHE A 284 -8.02 -5.34 -8.07
CA PHE A 284 -7.94 -4.84 -9.43
C PHE A 284 -8.31 -5.98 -10.36
N THR A 285 -9.38 -5.83 -11.13
CA THR A 285 -9.86 -6.91 -11.99
C THR A 285 -10.31 -6.42 -13.36
N SER A 286 -9.89 -7.10 -14.43
CA SER A 286 -10.36 -6.79 -15.79
C SER A 286 -10.15 -5.33 -16.21
N ASN A 287 -9.05 -4.69 -15.78
CA ASN A 287 -8.62 -3.39 -16.29
C ASN A 287 -7.55 -3.57 -17.36
N GLY A 288 -7.17 -2.50 -18.07
CA GLY A 288 -5.99 -2.51 -18.94
C GLY A 288 -4.73 -2.68 -18.10
N VAL A 289 -4.44 -1.69 -17.27
CA VAL A 289 -3.45 -1.74 -16.19
C VAL A 289 -4.19 -1.74 -14.85
N GLY A 290 -3.81 -2.61 -13.91
CA GLY A 290 -4.40 -2.63 -12.58
C GLY A 290 -4.04 -1.37 -11.79
N LEU A 291 -2.75 -1.24 -11.46
CA LEU A 291 -2.19 -0.12 -10.71
C LEU A 291 -0.93 0.41 -11.39
N GLY A 292 -0.84 1.73 -11.51
CA GLY A 292 0.34 2.52 -11.85
C GLY A 292 0.11 3.94 -11.33
N PHE A 293 0.92 4.95 -11.60
CA PHE A 293 2.34 4.95 -11.95
C PHE A 293 3.07 5.68 -10.81
N GLY A 294 4.39 5.87 -10.91
CA GLY A 294 5.14 6.83 -10.08
C GLY A 294 5.05 6.74 -8.55
N ILE A 295 4.59 5.61 -8.00
CA ILE A 295 4.35 5.43 -6.56
C ILE A 295 5.69 5.40 -5.81
N GLN A 296 5.80 6.12 -4.69
CA GLN A 296 7.04 6.21 -3.93
C GLN A 296 6.87 5.83 -2.45
N ASN A 297 7.92 5.29 -1.83
CA ASN A 297 8.00 5.10 -0.37
C ASN A 297 6.75 4.45 0.25
N ALA A 298 6.16 3.49 -0.44
CA ALA A 298 4.85 2.95 -0.13
C ALA A 298 4.89 1.42 0.03
N LEU A 299 3.93 0.91 0.79
CA LEU A 299 3.63 -0.51 0.86
C LEU A 299 2.52 -0.85 -0.15
N ILE A 300 2.78 -1.80 -1.04
CA ILE A 300 1.77 -2.41 -1.91
C ILE A 300 1.60 -3.84 -1.45
N ALA A 301 0.53 -4.14 -0.71
CA ALA A 301 0.40 -5.47 -0.12
C ALA A 301 -1.02 -6.02 -0.04
N ARG A 302 -1.15 -7.34 -0.08
CA ARG A 302 -2.46 -8.00 0.06
C ARG A 302 -3.48 -7.62 -1.01
N ASN A 303 -3.05 -7.07 -2.13
CA ASN A 303 -3.94 -6.78 -3.26
C ASN A 303 -4.09 -8.02 -4.14
N VAL A 304 -5.22 -8.09 -4.83
CA VAL A 304 -5.49 -9.10 -5.86
C VAL A 304 -5.53 -8.40 -7.21
N PHE A 305 -4.69 -8.86 -8.14
CA PHE A 305 -4.65 -8.40 -9.53
C PHE A 305 -5.05 -9.56 -10.43
N SER A 306 -6.24 -9.50 -11.02
CA SER A 306 -6.75 -10.60 -11.85
C SER A 306 -7.20 -10.13 -13.23
N ASN A 307 -6.80 -10.85 -14.27
CA ASN A 307 -7.29 -10.64 -15.64
C ASN A 307 -7.03 -9.23 -16.19
N GLN A 308 -5.88 -8.62 -15.88
CA GLN A 308 -5.54 -7.35 -16.52
C GLN A 308 -5.22 -7.58 -18.00
N ALA A 309 -5.72 -6.73 -18.90
CA ALA A 309 -5.46 -6.89 -20.32
C ALA A 309 -3.99 -6.60 -20.70
N ASP A 310 -3.29 -5.78 -19.91
CA ASP A 310 -1.87 -5.47 -20.05
C ASP A 310 -1.11 -5.90 -18.79
N ARG A 311 -1.04 -5.05 -17.76
CA ARG A 311 -0.20 -5.28 -16.57
C ARG A 311 -0.99 -5.28 -15.27
N GLY A 312 -0.62 -6.16 -14.34
CA GLY A 312 -1.07 -6.08 -12.94
C GLY A 312 -0.63 -4.77 -12.29
N LEU A 313 0.67 -4.67 -12.06
CA LEU A 313 1.34 -3.50 -11.48
C LEU A 313 2.37 -2.96 -12.47
N ALA A 314 2.23 -1.69 -12.84
CA ALA A 314 3.15 -0.99 -13.72
C ALA A 314 3.98 0.04 -12.94
N LEU A 315 5.26 -0.29 -12.72
CA LEU A 315 6.22 0.58 -12.03
C LEU A 315 7.00 1.43 -13.01
N GLY A 316 6.91 2.74 -12.80
CA GLY A 316 7.53 3.80 -13.58
C GLY A 316 6.50 4.80 -14.06
N ASP A 317 6.92 5.73 -14.91
CA ASP A 317 6.12 6.89 -15.34
C ASP A 317 6.59 7.49 -16.67
N GLY A 318 7.72 7.02 -17.23
CA GLY A 318 8.34 7.65 -18.40
C GLY A 318 9.33 8.78 -18.05
N SER A 319 9.43 9.20 -16.78
CA SER A 319 10.27 10.35 -16.39
C SER A 319 11.74 10.00 -16.38
N THR A 320 12.56 10.94 -16.84
CA THR A 320 14.03 10.88 -16.78
C THR A 320 14.61 11.81 -15.71
N LEU A 321 13.78 12.34 -14.82
CA LEU A 321 14.19 13.24 -13.74
C LEU A 321 14.57 12.46 -12.47
N ALA A 322 15.56 12.96 -11.75
CA ALA A 322 16.03 12.32 -10.52
C ALA A 322 14.99 12.49 -9.40
N GLY A 323 14.63 11.40 -8.74
CA GLY A 323 13.61 11.38 -7.68
C GLY A 323 12.17 11.21 -8.17
N GLU A 324 11.96 11.02 -9.47
CA GLU A 324 10.64 10.76 -10.07
C GLU A 324 10.46 9.27 -10.42
N GLY A 325 9.19 8.88 -10.56
CA GLY A 325 8.76 7.53 -10.86
C GLY A 325 8.74 6.59 -9.65
N ALA A 326 8.65 5.28 -9.91
CA ALA A 326 8.47 4.29 -8.85
C ALA A 326 9.75 4.00 -8.08
N LEU A 327 9.75 4.22 -6.76
CA LEU A 327 10.93 4.00 -5.90
C LEU A 327 10.60 3.72 -4.43
N ASN A 328 11.49 3.01 -3.74
CA ASN A 328 11.37 2.61 -2.34
C ASN A 328 10.05 1.89 -2.01
N LEU A 329 9.51 1.13 -2.97
CA LEU A 329 8.30 0.34 -2.75
C LEU A 329 8.65 -0.99 -2.08
N THR A 330 7.80 -1.40 -1.13
CA THR A 330 7.74 -2.80 -0.68
C THR A 330 6.48 -3.42 -1.26
N ILE A 331 6.65 -4.41 -2.13
CA ILE A 331 5.55 -5.09 -2.83
C ILE A 331 5.50 -6.53 -2.32
N ARG A 332 4.49 -6.85 -1.50
CA ARG A 332 4.41 -8.15 -0.83
C ARG A 332 3.02 -8.69 -0.59
N ASN A 333 2.89 -10.01 -0.52
CA ASN A 333 1.63 -10.70 -0.21
C ASN A 333 0.52 -10.36 -1.21
N ASN A 334 0.84 -9.95 -2.43
CA ASN A 334 -0.17 -9.73 -3.47
C ASN A 334 -0.36 -11.03 -4.27
N ASP A 335 -1.59 -11.26 -4.76
CA ASP A 335 -1.92 -12.36 -5.67
C ASP A 335 -2.14 -11.81 -7.09
N PHE A 336 -1.31 -12.24 -8.04
CA PHE A 336 -1.37 -11.83 -9.43
C PHE A 336 -1.71 -13.01 -10.34
N SER A 337 -2.68 -12.81 -11.23
CA SER A 337 -3.11 -13.81 -12.20
C SER A 337 -3.71 -13.21 -13.47
N GLY A 338 -3.54 -13.89 -14.60
CA GLY A 338 -4.25 -13.59 -15.85
C GLY A 338 -3.89 -12.25 -16.52
N SER A 339 -2.75 -11.64 -16.19
CA SER A 339 -2.27 -10.42 -16.85
C SER A 339 -1.78 -10.72 -18.27
N GLY A 340 -2.17 -9.90 -19.25
CA GLY A 340 -1.87 -10.12 -20.67
C GLY A 340 -0.41 -9.92 -21.07
N VAL A 341 0.32 -9.04 -20.38
CA VAL A 341 1.74 -8.71 -20.64
C VAL A 341 2.64 -9.14 -19.50
N ALA A 342 2.33 -8.76 -18.26
CA ALA A 342 3.08 -9.17 -17.07
C ALA A 342 2.29 -8.93 -15.78
N ASP A 343 2.53 -9.73 -14.75
CA ASP A 343 2.00 -9.43 -13.40
C ASP A 343 2.59 -8.13 -12.86
N ILE A 344 3.92 -7.98 -12.93
CA ILE A 344 4.63 -6.76 -12.56
C ILE A 344 5.54 -6.34 -13.72
N SER A 345 5.50 -5.07 -14.10
CA SER A 345 6.44 -4.48 -15.07
C SER A 345 7.26 -3.36 -14.46
N LEU A 346 8.56 -3.35 -14.73
CA LEU A 346 9.52 -2.33 -14.33
C LEU A 346 9.95 -1.55 -15.57
N SER A 347 9.69 -0.24 -15.58
CA SER A 347 10.02 0.62 -16.72
C SER A 347 11.54 0.81 -16.87
N GLY A 348 12.01 0.80 -18.11
CA GLY A 348 13.40 1.18 -18.44
C GLY A 348 13.63 2.64 -18.78
N SER A 349 12.60 3.48 -18.66
CA SER A 349 12.70 4.91 -18.98
C SER A 349 13.22 5.76 -17.82
N GLN A 350 13.22 5.23 -16.60
CA GLN A 350 13.59 5.98 -15.40
C GLN A 350 15.09 6.18 -15.25
N VAL A 351 15.47 7.14 -14.38
CA VAL A 351 16.86 7.33 -13.98
C VAL A 351 17.43 6.04 -13.39
N ALA A 352 18.66 5.71 -13.79
CA ALA A 352 19.36 4.53 -13.31
C ALA A 352 19.47 4.51 -11.77
N GLY A 353 19.18 3.38 -11.16
CA GLY A 353 19.19 3.21 -9.70
C GLY A 353 17.83 3.45 -9.05
N THR A 354 16.86 4.08 -9.73
CA THR A 354 15.54 4.36 -9.14
C THR A 354 14.72 3.09 -8.97
N ILE A 355 14.55 2.31 -10.04
CA ILE A 355 13.74 1.09 -10.03
C ILE A 355 14.30 0.00 -9.10
N GLN A 356 15.63 -0.03 -8.92
CA GLN A 356 16.35 -0.96 -8.05
C GLN A 356 16.07 -0.78 -6.56
N THR A 357 15.51 0.36 -6.16
CA THR A 357 15.14 0.59 -4.76
C THR A 357 13.88 -0.19 -4.34
N ASN A 358 13.12 -0.70 -5.31
CA ASN A 358 11.90 -1.45 -5.04
C ASN A 358 12.24 -2.91 -4.63
N VAL A 359 11.46 -3.44 -3.68
CA VAL A 359 11.59 -4.81 -3.20
C VAL A 359 10.29 -5.55 -3.49
N ILE A 360 10.38 -6.62 -4.27
CA ILE A 360 9.25 -7.46 -4.70
C ILE A 360 9.41 -8.81 -4.02
N ARG A 361 8.61 -9.13 -3.01
CA ARG A 361 8.79 -10.36 -2.24
C ARG A 361 7.49 -10.91 -1.74
N GLU A 362 7.41 -12.22 -1.51
CA GLU A 362 6.23 -12.83 -0.86
C GLU A 362 4.95 -12.66 -1.68
N ASN A 363 5.04 -12.49 -3.00
CA ASN A 363 3.89 -12.42 -3.90
C ASN A 363 3.66 -13.77 -4.59
N ARG A 364 2.41 -13.99 -5.01
CA ARG A 364 2.03 -15.09 -5.89
C ARG A 364 1.93 -14.58 -7.31
N LEU A 365 2.83 -15.02 -8.18
CA LEU A 365 2.93 -14.55 -9.57
C LEU A 365 2.62 -15.73 -10.50
N THR A 366 1.50 -15.65 -11.23
CA THR A 366 0.96 -16.81 -11.98
C THR A 366 0.62 -16.54 -13.43
N SER A 367 0.78 -15.31 -13.92
CA SER A 367 0.65 -15.03 -15.35
C SER A 367 1.82 -15.61 -16.14
N ALA A 368 1.67 -15.71 -17.47
CA ALA A 368 2.72 -16.24 -18.34
C ALA A 368 4.07 -15.53 -18.14
N VAL A 369 4.02 -14.22 -17.94
CA VAL A 369 5.16 -13.40 -17.50
C VAL A 369 4.84 -12.89 -16.09
N ALA A 370 5.66 -13.29 -15.12
CA ALA A 370 5.53 -12.85 -13.74
C ALA A 370 6.15 -11.46 -13.55
N LEU A 371 7.39 -11.28 -14.04
CA LEU A 371 8.10 -10.02 -13.91
C LEU A 371 8.70 -9.64 -15.25
N ARG A 372 8.41 -8.42 -15.71
CA ARG A 372 9.05 -7.82 -16.87
C ARG A 372 9.97 -6.69 -16.44
N ASN A 373 11.28 -6.91 -16.48
CA ASN A 373 12.27 -5.88 -16.20
C ASN A 373 12.78 -5.25 -17.50
N ASP A 374 12.23 -4.10 -17.89
CA ASP A 374 12.70 -3.34 -19.05
C ASP A 374 13.82 -2.35 -18.70
N ASP A 375 14.23 -2.25 -17.42
CA ASP A 375 15.38 -1.45 -17.01
C ASP A 375 16.69 -2.10 -17.48
N ALA A 376 17.34 -1.48 -18.46
CA ALA A 376 18.59 -1.93 -19.03
C ALA A 376 19.82 -1.60 -18.16
N THR A 377 19.63 -0.93 -17.03
CA THR A 377 20.73 -0.58 -16.14
C THR A 377 21.15 -1.81 -15.33
N ALA A 378 22.46 -1.93 -15.04
CA ALA A 378 23.04 -3.14 -14.45
C ALA A 378 22.73 -3.33 -12.94
N GLY A 379 21.81 -2.55 -12.38
CA GLY A 379 21.47 -2.63 -10.97
C GLY A 379 20.49 -3.77 -10.69
N LEU A 380 20.72 -4.49 -9.59
CA LEU A 380 19.91 -5.65 -9.23
C LEU A 380 18.52 -5.26 -8.68
N ILE A 381 17.51 -6.06 -9.00
CA ILE A 381 16.16 -6.00 -8.44
C ILE A 381 15.98 -7.10 -7.42
N ASN A 382 15.53 -6.77 -6.21
CA ASN A 382 15.19 -7.79 -5.22
C ASN A 382 13.80 -8.35 -5.54
N ALA A 383 13.78 -9.60 -6.01
CA ALA A 383 12.59 -10.39 -6.32
C ALA A 383 12.55 -11.72 -5.53
N ALA A 384 13.25 -11.80 -4.40
CA ALA A 384 13.29 -13.00 -3.58
C ALA A 384 11.94 -13.29 -2.91
N LEU A 385 11.72 -14.54 -2.55
CA LEU A 385 10.58 -15.08 -1.81
C LEU A 385 9.23 -14.93 -2.53
N ASN A 386 9.23 -14.83 -3.86
CA ASN A 386 7.99 -14.94 -4.63
C ASN A 386 7.70 -16.39 -5.00
N TRP A 387 6.42 -16.70 -5.21
CA TRP A 387 5.99 -17.92 -5.90
C TRP A 387 5.89 -17.62 -7.40
N TRP A 388 6.58 -18.42 -8.20
CA TRP A 388 6.73 -18.21 -9.64
C TRP A 388 5.85 -19.15 -10.47
N ASN A 389 4.69 -19.55 -9.95
CA ASN A 389 3.80 -20.53 -10.59
C ASN A 389 4.34 -21.96 -10.69
N ASP A 390 5.56 -22.22 -10.24
CA ASP A 390 6.18 -23.54 -10.22
C ASP A 390 7.25 -23.61 -9.10
N ALA A 391 7.43 -24.79 -8.51
CA ALA A 391 8.38 -25.01 -7.42
C ALA A 391 9.85 -24.94 -7.87
N SER A 392 10.11 -25.11 -9.16
CA SER A 392 11.44 -24.92 -9.77
C SER A 392 11.86 -23.45 -9.94
N GLY A 393 10.98 -22.50 -9.62
CA GLY A 393 11.27 -21.06 -9.72
C GLY A 393 11.01 -20.50 -11.12
N PRO A 394 11.45 -19.26 -11.39
CA PRO A 394 11.10 -18.55 -12.62
C PRO A 394 11.79 -19.11 -13.87
N SER A 395 11.15 -19.01 -15.04
CA SER A 395 11.84 -19.32 -16.31
C SER A 395 12.62 -18.11 -16.82
N LEU A 396 13.94 -18.21 -16.95
CA LEU A 396 14.81 -17.23 -17.61
C LEU A 396 16.13 -17.85 -18.11
N ALA A 397 16.83 -17.16 -19.01
CA ALA A 397 18.01 -17.71 -19.69
C ALA A 397 19.16 -18.08 -18.74
N SER A 398 19.31 -17.36 -17.62
CA SER A 398 20.31 -17.66 -16.60
C SER A 398 19.90 -18.79 -15.66
N HIS A 399 18.62 -19.20 -15.65
CA HIS A 399 18.07 -20.26 -14.79
C HIS A 399 17.38 -21.36 -15.64
N PRO A 400 18.16 -22.22 -16.32
CA PRO A 400 17.63 -23.17 -17.30
C PRO A 400 16.81 -24.32 -16.69
N SER A 401 16.87 -24.52 -15.37
CA SER A 401 16.10 -25.52 -14.62
C SER A 401 14.73 -25.01 -14.16
N GLY A 402 14.46 -23.70 -14.25
CA GLY A 402 13.18 -23.10 -13.86
C GLY A 402 12.09 -23.25 -14.92
N PHE A 403 10.93 -23.78 -14.52
CA PHE A 403 9.75 -24.00 -15.38
C PHE A 403 8.57 -23.08 -15.05
N GLY A 404 8.72 -22.20 -14.07
CA GLY A 404 7.69 -21.26 -13.66
C GLY A 404 7.46 -20.13 -14.65
N SER A 405 6.61 -19.20 -14.24
CA SER A 405 6.33 -17.96 -14.94
C SER A 405 7.60 -17.19 -15.28
N GLN A 406 7.59 -16.56 -16.45
CA GLN A 406 8.78 -15.97 -17.04
C GLN A 406 9.23 -14.71 -16.31
N VAL A 407 10.55 -14.54 -16.15
CA VAL A 407 11.19 -13.23 -15.97
C VAL A 407 11.67 -12.72 -17.32
N ALA A 408 11.07 -11.65 -17.82
CA ALA A 408 11.26 -11.11 -19.16
C ALA A 408 11.86 -9.70 -19.14
N GLY A 409 12.16 -9.16 -20.33
CA GLY A 409 12.70 -7.81 -20.52
C GLY A 409 14.22 -7.77 -20.61
N VAL A 410 14.78 -6.62 -20.99
CA VAL A 410 16.23 -6.45 -21.22
C VAL A 410 17.05 -6.52 -19.94
N GLY A 411 16.45 -6.25 -18.78
CA GLY A 411 17.06 -6.34 -17.46
C GLY A 411 16.79 -7.67 -16.74
N SER A 412 16.30 -8.70 -17.43
CA SER A 412 15.88 -9.96 -16.78
C SER A 412 17.02 -10.64 -16.00
N ALA A 413 18.27 -10.52 -16.47
CA ALA A 413 19.44 -11.10 -15.82
C ALA A 413 19.87 -10.38 -14.53
N ALA A 414 19.25 -9.23 -14.20
CA ALA A 414 19.53 -8.47 -12.99
C ALA A 414 18.51 -8.73 -11.87
N VAL A 415 17.62 -9.71 -12.04
CA VAL A 415 16.59 -10.03 -11.05
C VAL A 415 17.14 -11.08 -10.07
N ASP A 416 17.27 -10.71 -8.80
CA ASP A 416 17.57 -11.65 -7.72
C ASP A 416 16.29 -12.34 -7.26
N PHE A 417 16.09 -13.59 -7.66
CA PHE A 417 14.88 -14.37 -7.39
C PHE A 417 15.08 -15.43 -6.30
N SER A 418 16.29 -15.56 -5.74
CA SER A 418 16.65 -16.58 -4.76
C SER A 418 16.75 -15.97 -3.35
N PRO A 419 16.21 -16.62 -2.29
CA PRO A 419 15.38 -17.82 -2.32
C PRO A 419 14.03 -17.57 -2.99
N TRP A 420 13.34 -18.60 -3.48
CA TRP A 420 11.93 -18.51 -3.90
C TRP A 420 11.04 -19.48 -3.10
N LEU A 421 9.72 -19.27 -3.17
CA LEU A 421 8.74 -20.12 -2.51
C LEU A 421 8.58 -21.45 -3.26
N GLY A 422 8.59 -22.58 -2.55
CA GLY A 422 8.33 -23.91 -3.11
C GLY A 422 6.84 -24.27 -3.22
N SER A 423 5.95 -23.40 -2.73
CA SER A 423 4.49 -23.60 -2.77
C SER A 423 3.77 -22.29 -3.07
N GLY A 424 2.78 -22.35 -3.95
CA GLY A 424 1.83 -21.26 -4.23
C GLY A 424 0.51 -21.39 -3.49
N VAL A 425 0.44 -22.24 -2.46
CA VAL A 425 -0.75 -22.41 -1.62
C VAL A 425 -0.84 -21.25 -0.66
N ASP A 426 -2.01 -20.61 -0.63
CA ASP A 426 -2.33 -19.61 0.37
C ASP A 426 -2.66 -20.29 1.71
N SER A 427 -1.91 -19.93 2.76
CA SER A 427 -2.07 -20.45 4.11
C SER A 427 -3.19 -19.78 4.90
N ASP A 428 -3.70 -18.62 4.44
CA ASP A 428 -4.80 -17.89 5.07
C ASP A 428 -5.75 -17.26 4.05
N ILE A 429 -6.62 -18.09 3.46
CA ILE A 429 -7.59 -17.70 2.42
C ILE A 429 -8.59 -16.59 2.82
N LEU A 430 -8.66 -16.22 4.10
CA LEU A 430 -9.55 -15.17 4.59
C LEU A 430 -8.87 -13.79 4.63
N THR A 431 -7.55 -13.77 4.64
CA THR A 431 -6.77 -12.54 4.51
C THR A 431 -6.62 -12.22 3.03
N ALA A 432 -6.75 -10.94 2.65
CA ALA A 432 -6.66 -10.56 1.25
C ALA A 432 -5.26 -10.78 0.66
N GLY A 433 -5.19 -11.02 -0.65
CA GLY A 433 -3.95 -11.29 -1.37
C GLY A 433 -3.43 -12.71 -1.15
N PHE A 434 -2.13 -12.85 -0.90
CA PHE A 434 -1.45 -14.14 -0.75
C PHE A 434 -0.68 -14.25 0.57
N GLN A 435 -0.88 -15.33 1.33
CA GLN A 435 -0.14 -15.59 2.57
C GLN A 435 0.68 -16.89 2.49
N SER A 436 1.99 -16.77 2.31
CA SER A 436 2.92 -17.91 2.32
C SER A 436 3.17 -18.45 3.74
N ASP A 437 3.35 -19.76 3.87
CA ASP A 437 3.73 -20.43 5.12
C ASP A 437 5.25 -20.49 5.35
N PHE A 438 6.05 -20.16 4.32
CA PHE A 438 7.52 -20.27 4.31
C PHE A 438 8.08 -21.65 4.70
N LEU A 439 7.28 -22.72 4.59
CA LEU A 439 7.71 -24.08 4.95
C LEU A 439 8.50 -24.77 3.83
N ALA A 440 8.46 -24.25 2.61
CA ALA A 440 9.27 -24.73 1.49
C ALA A 440 9.91 -23.54 0.79
N LEU A 441 11.25 -23.47 0.83
CA LEU A 441 12.05 -22.49 0.10
C LEU A 441 13.09 -23.20 -0.74
N THR A 442 13.45 -22.62 -1.87
CA THR A 442 14.54 -23.12 -2.72
C THR A 442 15.56 -22.02 -2.98
N ILE A 443 16.84 -22.36 -3.07
CA ILE A 443 17.94 -21.44 -3.42
C ILE A 443 18.76 -21.94 -4.60
N ASP A 444 19.32 -21.01 -5.38
CA ASP A 444 20.11 -21.34 -6.56
C ASP A 444 21.35 -20.45 -6.76
N ASP A 445 22.49 -21.10 -7.05
CA ASP A 445 23.52 -20.73 -8.03
C ASP A 445 23.29 -19.53 -8.95
N ASP A 446 22.26 -19.73 -9.75
CA ASP A 446 22.03 -19.06 -11.02
C ASP A 446 21.32 -17.71 -10.86
N SER A 447 20.76 -17.45 -9.67
CA SER A 447 20.21 -16.14 -9.31
C SER A 447 21.35 -15.14 -9.05
N PRO A 448 21.33 -13.92 -9.60
CA PRO A 448 22.04 -12.80 -9.01
C PRO A 448 21.75 -12.71 -7.50
N GLN A 449 22.63 -12.09 -6.72
CA GLN A 449 22.43 -11.99 -5.28
C GLN A 449 22.60 -10.54 -4.79
N ILE A 450 21.61 -10.05 -4.05
CA ILE A 450 21.62 -8.78 -3.35
C ILE A 450 22.06 -9.01 -1.90
N GLY A 451 22.98 -8.17 -1.42
CA GLY A 451 23.53 -8.26 -0.07
C GLY A 451 24.75 -9.17 0.01
N GLY A 452 25.27 -9.34 1.24
CA GLY A 452 26.51 -10.09 1.51
C GLY A 452 26.31 -11.36 2.33
N VAL A 453 25.07 -11.74 2.61
CA VAL A 453 24.74 -12.96 3.35
C VAL A 453 24.89 -14.14 2.39
N ASN A 454 25.47 -15.26 2.83
CA ASN A 454 25.58 -16.45 1.99
C ASN A 454 24.18 -17.03 1.68
N ARG A 455 23.95 -17.56 0.46
CA ARG A 455 22.62 -18.01 0.03
C ARG A 455 21.94 -19.03 0.95
N LEU A 456 22.69 -20.00 1.49
CA LEU A 456 22.14 -20.94 2.48
C LEU A 456 21.69 -20.22 3.75
N ALA A 457 22.50 -19.27 4.25
CA ALA A 457 22.14 -18.48 5.42
C ALA A 457 20.93 -17.56 5.16
N GLU A 458 20.82 -17.00 3.95
CA GLU A 458 19.70 -16.16 3.51
C GLU A 458 18.39 -16.96 3.42
N GLY A 459 18.42 -18.10 2.72
CA GLY A 459 17.29 -19.01 2.62
C GLY A 459 16.88 -19.55 3.99
N TYR A 460 17.86 -19.99 4.79
CA TYR A 460 17.59 -20.45 6.16
C TYR A 460 16.94 -19.35 6.97
N ALA A 461 17.45 -18.11 6.97
CA ALA A 461 16.90 -17.01 7.76
C ALA A 461 15.41 -16.75 7.50
N SER A 462 14.94 -16.96 6.26
CA SER A 462 13.54 -16.76 5.86
C SER A 462 12.65 -18.00 6.04
N LEU A 463 13.23 -19.19 6.17
CA LEU A 463 12.50 -20.45 6.30
C LEU A 463 11.69 -20.50 7.61
N ALA A 464 10.46 -20.98 7.58
CA ALA A 464 9.72 -21.26 8.81
C ALA A 464 10.33 -22.45 9.59
N THR A 465 10.06 -22.52 10.90
CA THR A 465 10.54 -23.62 11.74
C THR A 465 9.95 -24.95 11.27
N GLY A 466 10.81 -25.95 11.06
CA GLY A 466 10.42 -27.26 10.51
C GLY A 466 10.31 -27.30 8.98
N GLY A 467 10.59 -26.19 8.30
CA GLY A 467 10.55 -26.13 6.84
C GLY A 467 11.70 -26.87 6.14
N VAL A 468 11.58 -26.96 4.83
CA VAL A 468 12.58 -27.50 3.91
C VAL A 468 13.20 -26.37 3.10
N LEU A 469 14.52 -26.25 3.19
CA LEU A 469 15.34 -25.44 2.31
C LEU A 469 15.98 -26.36 1.26
N SER A 470 15.42 -26.34 0.06
CA SER A 470 15.99 -27.01 -1.11
C SER A 470 17.16 -26.20 -1.67
N VAL A 471 18.23 -26.88 -2.00
CA VAL A 471 19.46 -26.31 -2.57
C VAL A 471 19.65 -26.93 -3.94
N GLU A 472 19.54 -26.14 -4.99
CA GLU A 472 19.68 -26.61 -6.37
C GLU A 472 21.13 -27.03 -6.70
N VAL A 473 21.32 -27.55 -7.91
CA VAL A 473 22.65 -27.96 -8.38
C VAL A 473 23.56 -26.73 -8.54
N GLY A 474 24.71 -26.77 -7.87
CA GLY A 474 25.87 -25.94 -8.17
C GLY A 474 26.65 -25.53 -6.91
N ASN A 475 27.23 -24.33 -6.88
CA ASN A 475 28.25 -23.92 -5.90
C ASN A 475 27.78 -22.85 -4.93
N TYR A 476 27.85 -23.16 -3.63
CA TYR A 476 27.35 -22.28 -2.57
C TYR A 476 28.46 -21.98 -1.58
N ASP A 477 29.04 -20.78 -1.67
CA ASP A 477 29.95 -20.31 -0.63
C ASP A 477 29.18 -20.04 0.66
N GLN A 478 29.66 -20.57 1.78
CA GLN A 478 29.00 -20.48 3.07
C GLN A 478 30.01 -20.18 4.18
N SER A 479 29.74 -19.11 4.93
CA SER A 479 30.45 -18.80 6.17
C SER A 479 29.94 -19.68 7.32
N VAL A 480 30.34 -19.43 8.55
CA VAL A 480 29.80 -20.18 9.69
C VAL A 480 28.30 -19.93 9.84
N LEU A 481 27.49 -20.99 9.85
CA LEU A 481 26.04 -20.92 10.02
C LEU A 481 25.63 -21.50 11.38
N LEU A 482 24.88 -20.72 12.17
CA LEU A 482 24.18 -21.22 13.35
C LEU A 482 22.81 -21.76 12.92
N VAL A 483 22.56 -23.04 13.19
CA VAL A 483 21.28 -23.71 12.97
C VAL A 483 20.61 -23.92 14.34
N ASP A 484 19.77 -22.95 14.70
CA ASP A 484 19.12 -22.78 15.99
C ASP A 484 17.62 -23.12 16.02
N ARG A 485 17.04 -23.53 14.89
CA ARG A 485 15.69 -24.10 14.80
C ARG A 485 15.65 -25.29 13.85
N SER A 486 14.60 -26.11 13.96
CA SER A 486 14.40 -27.27 13.11
C SER A 486 14.29 -26.85 11.64
N ALA A 487 14.98 -27.57 10.77
CA ALA A 487 15.00 -27.33 9.33
C ALA A 487 15.56 -28.56 8.61
N THR A 488 15.11 -28.76 7.38
CA THR A 488 15.72 -29.71 6.44
C THR A 488 16.49 -28.94 5.38
N PHE A 489 17.79 -29.19 5.25
CA PHE A 489 18.62 -28.73 4.14
C PHE A 489 18.72 -29.87 3.14
N GLN A 490 18.18 -29.69 1.95
CA GLN A 490 17.98 -30.75 0.97
C GLN A 490 18.65 -30.38 -0.34
N GLY A 491 19.69 -31.11 -0.75
CA GLY A 491 20.27 -31.00 -2.09
C GLY A 491 19.47 -31.81 -3.13
N PRO A 492 19.91 -31.78 -4.40
CA PRO A 492 19.20 -32.41 -5.50
C PRO A 492 19.50 -33.92 -5.56
N THR A 493 18.52 -34.73 -5.97
CA THR A 493 18.73 -36.19 -6.14
C THR A 493 19.62 -36.55 -7.33
N THR A 494 19.90 -35.58 -8.21
CA THR A 494 20.80 -35.72 -9.37
C THR A 494 21.61 -34.44 -9.54
N GLY A 495 22.91 -34.57 -9.73
CA GLY A 495 23.84 -33.43 -9.70
C GLY A 495 24.43 -33.26 -8.31
N SER A 496 24.98 -32.07 -8.01
CA SER A 496 25.68 -31.78 -6.76
C SER A 496 25.36 -30.36 -6.31
N ALA A 497 24.84 -30.23 -5.09
CA ALA A 497 24.82 -28.97 -4.35
C ALA A 497 26.10 -28.89 -3.51
N LEU A 498 27.14 -28.28 -4.09
CA LEU A 498 28.46 -28.15 -3.49
C LEU A 498 28.53 -26.93 -2.58
N ILE A 499 28.43 -27.18 -1.27
CA ILE A 499 28.62 -26.19 -0.23
C ILE A 499 30.13 -26.02 -0.02
N ARG A 500 30.64 -24.79 -0.14
CA ARG A 500 32.06 -24.46 -0.02
C ARG A 500 32.31 -23.56 1.18
N ALA A 501 33.25 -23.92 2.04
CA ALA A 501 33.57 -23.08 3.20
C ALA A 501 34.15 -21.75 2.71
N SER A 502 33.57 -20.61 3.06
CA SER A 502 34.06 -19.29 2.61
C SER A 502 35.07 -18.66 3.58
N GLN A 503 35.14 -19.16 4.82
CA GLN A 503 36.02 -18.67 5.88
C GLN A 503 36.54 -19.81 6.76
N ASP A 504 37.62 -19.53 7.51
CA ASP A 504 38.10 -20.44 8.54
C ASP A 504 37.13 -20.54 9.71
N THR A 505 37.05 -21.72 10.29
CA THR A 505 36.37 -21.93 11.60
C THR A 505 37.26 -21.52 12.80
N MET A 506 38.51 -21.11 12.53
CA MET A 506 39.60 -20.73 13.45
C MET A 506 40.07 -21.82 14.43
N ASN A 507 41.36 -21.78 14.81
CA ASN A 507 42.00 -22.65 15.82
C ASN A 507 41.59 -22.27 17.26
N SER A 508 40.35 -22.54 17.65
CA SER A 508 39.98 -22.46 19.06
C SER A 508 39.84 -23.85 19.66
N PRO A 509 40.58 -24.17 20.73
CA PRO A 509 40.41 -25.44 21.44
C PRO A 509 39.08 -25.52 22.21
N SER A 510 38.19 -24.52 22.08
CA SER A 510 36.88 -24.52 22.72
C SER A 510 35.77 -25.03 21.80
N ASP A 511 34.80 -25.66 22.46
CA ASP A 511 33.67 -26.42 21.95
C ASP A 511 32.61 -25.60 21.17
N ALA A 512 33.00 -24.54 20.46
CA ALA A 512 32.10 -23.46 20.04
C ALA A 512 31.96 -23.21 18.52
N ARG A 513 32.69 -23.88 17.62
CA ARG A 513 32.82 -23.40 16.21
C ARG A 513 32.77 -24.49 15.14
N GLY A 514 31.61 -25.10 14.94
CA GLY A 514 31.36 -25.85 13.70
C GLY A 514 31.19 -24.90 12.53
N TRP A 515 31.52 -25.34 11.32
CA TRP A 515 31.15 -24.60 10.12
C TRP A 515 29.62 -24.47 10.03
N PHE A 516 28.90 -25.57 10.28
CA PHE A 516 27.50 -25.54 10.71
C PHE A 516 27.44 -25.88 12.20
N LEU A 517 27.06 -24.91 13.01
CA LEU A 517 26.82 -25.10 14.44
C LEU A 517 25.34 -25.40 14.65
N VAL A 518 25.01 -26.66 14.91
CA VAL A 518 23.63 -27.13 15.06
C VAL A 518 23.28 -27.22 16.54
N THR A 519 22.38 -26.35 16.98
CA THR A 519 21.87 -26.28 18.37
C THR A 519 20.39 -26.62 18.48
N ALA A 520 19.68 -26.81 17.38
CA ALA A 520 18.30 -27.30 17.34
C ALA A 520 18.19 -28.82 17.23
N ALA A 521 17.06 -29.33 17.72
CA ALA A 521 16.59 -30.68 17.43
C ALA A 521 16.01 -30.75 16.01
N ASP A 522 15.93 -31.95 15.47
CA ASP A 522 15.18 -32.28 14.25
C ASP A 522 15.68 -31.48 13.03
N VAL A 523 16.99 -31.36 12.93
CA VAL A 523 17.70 -30.80 11.78
C VAL A 523 18.13 -31.94 10.86
N VAL A 524 17.83 -31.81 9.57
CA VAL A 524 18.20 -32.80 8.55
C VAL A 524 19.12 -32.14 7.54
N PHE A 525 20.24 -32.80 7.22
CA PHE A 525 21.04 -32.53 6.03
C PHE A 525 20.91 -33.73 5.10
N ARG A 526 20.49 -33.50 3.86
CA ARG A 526 20.31 -34.58 2.88
C ARG A 526 20.85 -34.19 1.51
N ASP A 527 21.54 -35.11 0.83
CA ASP A 527 21.97 -34.98 -0.57
C ASP A 527 22.88 -33.74 -0.83
N LEU A 528 23.71 -33.37 0.14
CA LEU A 528 24.59 -32.20 0.08
C LEU A 528 26.07 -32.60 0.04
N ASP A 529 26.85 -31.90 -0.77
CA ASP A 529 28.30 -32.08 -0.85
C ASP A 529 29.01 -30.94 -0.12
N PHE A 530 29.80 -31.26 0.91
CA PHE A 530 30.53 -30.27 1.70
C PHE A 530 32.01 -30.27 1.35
N ASP A 531 32.52 -29.12 0.93
CA ASP A 531 33.94 -28.89 0.67
C ASP A 531 34.51 -27.84 1.62
N GLY A 532 35.36 -28.28 2.54
CA GLY A 532 36.07 -27.41 3.48
C GLY A 532 37.15 -26.55 2.83
N GLN A 533 37.45 -26.78 1.54
CA GLN A 533 38.35 -25.98 0.70
C GLN A 533 39.77 -25.86 1.29
N SER A 534 40.23 -26.88 2.03
CA SER A 534 41.60 -26.93 2.58
C SER A 534 42.68 -26.86 1.51
N GLY A 535 42.38 -27.26 0.27
CA GLY A 535 43.26 -27.09 -0.90
C GLY A 535 43.56 -25.62 -1.24
N LEU A 536 42.74 -24.68 -0.76
CA LEU A 536 42.94 -23.24 -0.88
C LEU A 536 43.49 -22.61 0.42
N GLY A 537 43.94 -23.42 1.37
CA GLY A 537 44.50 -22.97 2.65
C GLY A 537 43.49 -22.66 3.74
N ARG A 538 42.20 -23.00 3.54
CA ARG A 538 41.15 -22.83 4.58
C ARG A 538 41.26 -23.90 5.67
N ILE A 539 40.92 -23.52 6.90
CA ILE A 539 40.92 -24.40 8.08
C ILE A 539 39.48 -24.59 8.58
N VAL A 540 38.94 -25.76 8.28
CA VAL A 540 37.60 -26.20 8.73
C VAL A 540 37.77 -27.36 9.70
N HIS A 541 37.60 -27.10 11.00
CA HIS A 541 37.80 -28.09 12.05
C HIS A 541 36.69 -29.15 12.09
N GLN A 542 35.44 -28.71 11.93
CA GLN A 542 34.26 -29.57 11.92
C GLN A 542 33.27 -29.02 10.91
N ALA A 543 32.89 -29.82 9.90
CA ALA A 543 31.88 -29.40 8.92
C ALA A 543 30.52 -29.24 9.61
N LEU A 544 30.00 -30.32 10.20
CA LEU A 544 28.79 -30.29 11.01
C LEU A 544 29.13 -30.50 12.48
N ARG A 545 28.69 -29.59 13.33
CA ARG A 545 28.85 -29.67 14.78
C ARG A 545 27.47 -29.71 15.45
N ILE A 546 27.04 -30.90 15.83
CA ILE A 546 25.72 -31.15 16.40
C ILE A 546 25.82 -31.18 17.92
N LYS A 547 25.13 -30.24 18.58
CA LYS A 547 25.04 -30.14 20.06
C LYS A 547 23.75 -30.74 20.63
N THR A 548 22.91 -31.30 19.77
CA THR A 548 21.60 -31.87 20.14
C THR A 548 21.57 -33.37 19.92
N ALA A 549 20.50 -34.03 20.37
CA ALA A 549 20.38 -35.48 20.29
C ALA A 549 19.73 -35.99 18.98
N THR A 550 19.16 -35.13 18.10
CA THR A 550 18.27 -35.57 17.01
C THR A 550 18.54 -34.95 15.63
N ALA A 551 19.79 -34.62 15.29
CA ALA A 551 20.12 -34.25 13.90
C ALA A 551 20.39 -35.49 13.02
N THR A 552 19.96 -35.42 11.76
CA THR A 552 20.10 -36.48 10.76
C THR A 552 20.98 -36.00 9.61
N VAL A 553 21.88 -36.86 9.13
CA VAL A 553 22.75 -36.61 7.98
C VAL A 553 22.62 -37.81 7.05
N GLU A 554 22.04 -37.59 5.87
CA GLU A 554 21.67 -38.63 4.90
C GLU A 554 22.31 -38.30 3.55
N ASP A 555 23.02 -39.25 2.95
CA ASP A 555 23.55 -39.11 1.58
C ASP A 555 24.38 -37.84 1.33
N CYS A 556 25.02 -37.30 2.37
CA CYS A 556 25.96 -36.18 2.27
C CYS A 556 27.39 -36.66 2.04
N SER A 557 28.17 -35.90 1.27
CA SER A 557 29.62 -36.09 1.15
C SER A 557 30.41 -34.98 1.85
N PHE A 558 31.64 -35.30 2.29
CA PHE A 558 32.53 -34.36 2.97
C PHE A 558 33.95 -34.50 2.42
N GLN A 559 34.52 -33.40 1.94
CA GLN A 559 35.88 -33.34 1.42
C GLN A 559 36.63 -32.10 1.90
N ASN A 560 37.95 -32.18 1.94
CA ASN A 560 38.86 -31.07 2.29
C ASN A 560 38.50 -30.35 3.60
N VAL A 561 37.94 -31.10 4.56
CA VAL A 561 37.69 -30.65 5.93
C VAL A 561 38.94 -31.02 6.75
N PHE A 562 39.77 -30.04 7.10
CA PHE A 562 41.05 -30.28 7.75
C PHE A 562 41.35 -29.30 8.88
N SER A 563 41.88 -29.83 9.99
CA SER A 563 42.47 -29.06 11.09
C SER A 563 43.97 -29.36 11.17
N SER A 564 44.82 -28.35 11.00
CA SER A 564 46.28 -28.51 11.15
C SER A 564 46.74 -28.67 12.61
N ALA A 565 45.83 -28.66 13.58
CA ALA A 565 46.16 -28.60 15.01
C ALA A 565 46.42 -29.96 15.69
N TYR A 566 46.34 -31.08 14.97
CA TYR A 566 46.72 -32.41 15.47
C TYR A 566 47.74 -33.06 14.53
N GLN A 567 49.01 -32.66 14.68
CA GLN A 567 50.18 -33.47 14.32
C GLN A 567 50.87 -33.94 15.59
#